data_AF-A0A966L448-F1
#
_entry.id   AF-A0A966L448-F1
#
_cell.length_a   1.000
_cell.length_b   1.000
_cell.length_c   1.000
_cell.angle_alpha   90.00
_cell.angle_beta   90.00
_cell.angle_gamma   90.00
#
_symmetry.space_group_name_H-M   'P 1'
#
loop_
_entity.id
_entity.type
_entity.pdbx_description
1 polymer ?
#
loop_
_entity_poly.entity_id
_entity_poly.type
_entity_poly.pdbx_seq_one_letter_code
_entity_poly.pdbx_strand_id
1 'polypeptide(L)'
;MASFSKLLIAGTLLLSGGLSPLVMAAEVAIAQTTIAQTDTRTQAQQLFDEGMQLFQQGTAESYQQAITKWEQALPLWRKLEDKAQEAFINLALGKWMVQQGVRS
;
A
#
# COMPACT_ATOMS: atom_id res chain seq x y z
N MET A 1 -21.58 -15.41 17.08
CA MET A 1 -20.72 -16.58 16.80
C MET A 1 -20.66 -16.79 15.29
N ALA A 2 -19.51 -16.54 14.68
CA ALA A 2 -19.01 -17.23 13.49
C ALA A 2 -17.59 -16.69 13.27
N SER A 3 -16.62 -17.41 13.84
CA SER A 3 -15.20 -17.17 13.64
C SER A 3 -14.85 -17.49 12.19
N PHE A 4 -14.36 -16.51 11.43
CA PHE A 4 -13.80 -16.77 10.10
C PHE A 4 -12.31 -17.06 10.23
N SER A 5 -12.03 -18.31 10.58
CA SER A 5 -10.75 -18.97 10.35
C SER A 5 -10.42 -18.90 8.86
N LYS A 6 -9.45 -18.06 8.48
CA LYS A 6 -8.75 -18.14 7.19
C LYS A 6 -7.31 -18.53 7.45
N LEU A 7 -7.17 -19.79 7.85
CA LEU A 7 -5.93 -20.54 7.71
C LEU A 7 -5.94 -21.12 6.29
N LEU A 8 -4.79 -21.08 5.61
CA LEU A 8 -4.35 -21.87 4.44
C LEU A 8 -3.89 -21.04 3.24
N ILE A 9 -2.70 -20.44 3.35
CA ILE A 9 -1.61 -20.52 2.36
C ILE A 9 -0.34 -20.48 3.24
N ALA A 10 0.55 -21.47 3.35
CA ALA A 10 1.10 -22.36 2.33
C ALA A 10 1.58 -23.68 2.97
N GLY A 11 1.49 -24.78 2.20
CA GLY A 11 2.50 -25.85 2.28
C GLY A 11 2.26 -27.01 3.24
N THR A 12 1.19 -27.77 3.08
CA THR A 12 1.25 -29.20 3.40
C THR A 12 2.12 -29.92 2.36
N LEU A 13 3.41 -30.04 2.66
CA LEU A 13 4.28 -31.11 2.16
C LEU A 13 5.04 -31.70 3.35
N LEU A 14 4.28 -32.37 4.22
CA LEU A 14 4.81 -33.42 5.09
C LEU A 14 5.07 -34.66 4.21
N LEU A 15 6.26 -34.76 3.62
CA LEU A 15 6.76 -36.01 3.03
C LEU A 15 8.29 -36.08 3.17
N SER A 16 8.73 -36.69 4.27
CA SER A 16 9.89 -37.60 4.40
C SER A 16 11.24 -37.24 3.74
N GLY A 17 11.59 -35.98 3.56
CA GLY A 17 12.94 -35.54 3.21
C GLY A 17 13.36 -34.42 4.14
N GLY A 18 14.43 -34.61 4.91
CA GLY A 18 14.94 -33.58 5.82
C GLY A 18 15.21 -32.28 5.06
N LEU A 19 14.35 -31.27 5.29
CA LEU A 19 14.58 -29.93 4.75
C LEU A 19 15.94 -29.46 5.25
N SER A 20 16.86 -29.24 4.33
CA SER A 20 18.16 -28.68 4.67
C SER A 20 17.94 -27.33 5.37
N PRO A 21 18.75 -26.93 6.37
CA PRO A 21 18.59 -25.67 7.09
C PRO A 21 18.46 -24.44 6.19
N LEU A 22 19.07 -24.51 4.99
CA LEU A 22 18.99 -23.50 3.95
C LEU A 22 17.56 -23.27 3.41
N VAL A 23 16.76 -24.34 3.24
CA VAL A 23 15.38 -24.25 2.74
C VAL A 23 14.46 -23.64 3.80
N MET A 24 14.61 -24.04 5.06
CA MET A 24 13.86 -23.45 6.17
C MET A 24 14.15 -21.95 6.34
N ALA A 25 15.41 -21.55 6.23
CA ALA A 25 15.80 -20.14 6.30
C ALA A 25 15.20 -19.32 5.14
N ALA A 26 15.13 -19.90 3.94
CA ALA A 26 14.53 -19.26 2.78
C ALA A 26 13.00 -19.06 2.94
N GLU A 27 12.27 -20.06 3.41
CA GLU A 27 10.82 -19.95 3.65
C GLU A 27 10.48 -18.86 4.68
N VAL A 28 11.22 -18.81 5.79
CA VAL A 28 11.04 -17.77 6.82
C VAL A 28 11.33 -16.38 6.27
N ALA A 29 12.38 -16.21 5.47
CA ALA A 29 12.72 -14.93 4.85
C ALA A 29 11.65 -14.46 3.84
N ILE A 30 11.07 -15.38 3.06
CA ILE A 30 9.99 -15.08 2.11
C ILE A 30 8.72 -14.69 2.87
N ALA A 31 8.38 -15.40 3.95
CA ALA A 31 7.22 -15.08 4.78
C ALA A 31 7.33 -13.68 5.41
N GLN A 32 8.47 -13.34 6.00
CA GLN A 32 8.72 -12.01 6.56
C GLN A 32 8.62 -10.90 5.50
N THR A 33 9.20 -11.14 4.31
CA THR A 33 9.12 -10.20 3.19
C THR A 33 7.68 -9.97 2.74
N THR A 34 6.90 -11.04 2.62
CA THR A 34 5.49 -10.99 2.18
C THR A 34 4.61 -10.24 3.19
N ILE A 35 4.80 -10.48 4.49
CA ILE A 35 4.09 -9.76 5.55
C ILE A 35 4.45 -8.27 5.50
N ALA A 36 5.74 -7.93 5.44
CA ALA A 36 6.18 -6.54 5.37
C ALA A 36 5.65 -5.80 4.13
N GLN A 37 5.56 -6.47 2.98
CA GLN A 37 4.94 -5.91 1.76
C GLN A 37 3.43 -5.70 1.95
N THR A 38 2.74 -6.64 2.61
CA THR A 38 1.30 -6.53 2.90
C THR A 38 1.00 -5.37 3.84
N ASP A 39 1.81 -5.21 4.90
CA ASP A 39 1.69 -4.09 5.85
C ASP A 39 1.95 -2.74 5.14
N THR A 40 3.01 -2.69 4.32
CA THR A 40 3.33 -1.50 3.52
C THR A 40 2.18 -1.15 2.56
N ARG A 41 1.57 -2.14 1.90
CA ARG A 41 0.43 -1.93 0.98
C ARG A 41 -0.80 -1.42 1.71
N THR A 42 -1.09 -1.97 2.88
CA THR A 42 -2.22 -1.54 3.71
C THR A 42 -2.05 -0.08 4.13
N GLN A 43 -0.86 0.31 4.61
CA GLN A 43 -0.58 1.70 4.98
C GLN A 43 -0.66 2.65 3.79
N ALA A 44 -0.09 2.26 2.64
CA ALA A 44 -0.12 3.08 1.43
C ALA A 44 -1.55 3.33 0.93
N GLN A 45 -2.41 2.31 1.00
CA GLN A 45 -3.81 2.40 0.62
C GLN A 45 -4.60 3.32 1.56
N GLN A 46 -4.40 3.20 2.88
CA GLN A 46 -5.07 4.07 3.85
C GLN A 46 -4.76 5.55 3.60
N LEU A 47 -3.48 5.88 3.42
CA LEU A 47 -3.06 7.26 3.11
C LEU A 47 -3.65 7.76 1.78
N PHE A 48 -3.71 6.90 0.77
CA PHE A 48 -4.33 7.25 -0.51
C PHE A 48 -5.83 7.56 -0.37
N ASP A 49 -6.56 6.70 0.33
CA ASP A 49 -8.00 6.81 0.52
C ASP A 49 -8.35 8.04 1.37
N GLU A 50 -7.60 8.31 2.45
CA GLU A 50 -7.72 9.53 3.24
C GLU A 50 -7.50 10.78 2.39
N GLY A 51 -6.45 10.79 1.56
CA GLY A 51 -6.19 11.89 0.64
C GLY A 51 -7.33 12.09 -0.37
N MET A 52 -7.92 11.00 -0.87
CA MET A 52 -9.07 11.07 -1.77
C MET A 52 -10.32 11.63 -1.10
N GLN A 53 -10.60 11.21 0.13
CA GLN A 53 -11.72 11.74 0.92
C GLN A 53 -11.56 13.24 1.17
N LEU A 54 -10.36 13.68 1.53
CA LEU A 54 -10.04 15.09 1.74
C LEU A 54 -10.18 15.89 0.43
N PHE A 55 -9.65 15.38 -0.68
CA PHE A 55 -9.77 16.03 -1.99
C PHE A 55 -11.24 16.23 -2.41
N GLN A 56 -12.12 15.28 -2.09
CA GLN A 56 -13.55 15.38 -2.40
C GLN A 56 -14.28 16.50 -1.63
N GLN A 57 -13.75 16.96 -0.50
CA GLN A 57 -14.35 18.06 0.28
C GLN A 57 -14.26 19.41 -0.43
N GLY A 58 -13.26 19.58 -1.30
CA GLY A 58 -13.24 20.67 -2.27
C GLY A 58 -12.77 22.05 -1.77
N THR A 59 -12.36 22.14 -0.51
CA THR A 59 -11.84 23.38 0.11
C THR A 59 -10.33 23.48 -0.02
N ALA A 60 -9.78 24.69 0.03
CA ALA A 60 -8.32 24.88 -0.07
C ALA A 60 -7.54 24.12 1.02
N GLU A 61 -8.06 24.13 2.26
CA GLU A 61 -7.47 23.40 3.39
C GLU A 61 -7.54 21.89 3.17
N SER A 62 -8.70 21.36 2.77
CA SER A 62 -8.87 19.93 2.51
C SER A 62 -7.93 19.43 1.40
N TYR A 63 -7.69 20.25 0.37
CA TYR A 63 -6.73 19.90 -0.66
C TYR A 63 -5.29 19.87 -0.16
N GLN A 64 -4.87 20.82 0.69
CA GLN A 64 -3.53 20.79 1.29
C GLN A 64 -3.32 19.52 2.14
N GLN A 65 -4.34 19.14 2.91
CA GLN A 65 -4.31 17.90 3.68
C GLN A 65 -4.27 16.67 2.76
N ALA A 66 -5.03 16.66 1.67
CA ALA A 66 -5.02 15.58 0.68
C ALA A 66 -3.63 15.37 0.06
N ILE A 67 -2.97 16.46 -0.34
CA ILE A 67 -1.61 16.45 -0.89
C ILE A 67 -0.64 15.84 0.11
N THR A 68 -0.70 16.27 1.36
CA THR A 68 0.17 15.75 2.43
C THR A 68 0.01 14.23 2.57
N LYS A 69 -1.22 13.72 2.51
CA LYS A 69 -1.49 12.28 2.59
C LYS A 69 -0.96 11.52 1.38
N TRP A 70 -1.17 12.05 0.18
CA TRP A 70 -0.66 11.44 -1.06
C TRP A 70 0.86 11.46 -1.15
N GLU A 71 1.52 12.51 -0.68
CA GLU A 71 2.99 12.59 -0.58
C GLU A 71 3.55 11.54 0.38
N GLN A 72 2.84 11.23 1.46
CA GLN A 72 3.20 10.14 2.38
C GLN A 72 2.97 8.75 1.75
N ALA A 73 1.92 8.57 0.95
CA ALA A 73 1.63 7.30 0.27
C ALA A 73 2.62 6.99 -0.87
N LEU A 74 3.07 8.01 -1.58
CA LEU A 74 3.92 7.88 -2.77
C LEU A 74 5.21 7.05 -2.57
N PRO A 75 6.04 7.29 -1.54
CA PRO A 75 7.23 6.46 -1.31
C PRO A 75 6.89 5.00 -0.97
N LEU A 76 5.73 4.74 -0.36
CA LEU A 76 5.29 3.37 -0.04
C LEU A 76 4.88 2.63 -1.32
N TRP A 77 4.13 3.27 -2.21
CA TRP A 77 3.79 2.70 -3.51
C TRP A 77 5.02 2.46 -4.39
N ARG A 78 6.01 3.36 -4.33
CA ARG A 78 7.31 3.15 -5.00
C ARG A 78 8.07 1.95 -4.44
N LYS A 79 8.09 1.77 -3.11
CA LYS A 79 8.71 0.61 -2.45
C LYS A 79 8.04 -0.71 -2.83
N LEU A 80 6.74 -0.68 -3.08
CA LEU A 80 5.95 -1.81 -3.56
C LEU A 80 6.02 -2.01 -5.08
N GLU A 81 6.75 -1.14 -5.78
CA GLU A 81 6.85 -1.11 -7.25
C GLU A 81 5.49 -0.99 -7.95
N ASP A 82 4.48 -0.44 -7.26
CA ASP A 82 3.12 -0.28 -7.78
C ASP A 82 3.01 0.99 -8.62
N LYS A 83 3.37 0.85 -9.90
CA LYS A 83 3.41 1.97 -10.86
C LYS A 83 2.04 2.55 -11.18
N ALA A 84 0.97 1.76 -11.05
CA ALA A 84 -0.39 2.25 -11.24
C ALA A 84 -0.74 3.26 -10.16
N GLN A 85 -0.52 2.92 -8.88
CA GLN A 85 -0.82 3.83 -7.78
C GLN A 85 0.09 5.06 -7.76
N GLU A 86 1.37 4.90 -8.10
CA GLU A 86 2.28 6.03 -8.31
C GLU A 86 1.74 7.02 -9.35
N ALA A 87 1.25 6.52 -10.50
CA ALA A 87 0.67 7.36 -11.55
C ALA A 87 -0.62 8.05 -11.12
N PHE A 88 -1.51 7.34 -10.40
CA PHE A 88 -2.75 7.93 -9.89
C PHE A 88 -2.50 9.09 -8.92
N ILE A 89 -1.57 8.93 -7.99
CA ILE A 89 -1.18 10.00 -7.07
C ILE A 89 -0.63 11.20 -7.84
N ASN A 90 0.29 10.98 -8.78
CA ASN A 90 0.85 12.06 -9.59
C ASN A 90 -0.21 12.81 -10.41
N LEU A 91 -1.19 12.09 -10.96
CA LEU A 91 -2.33 12.68 -11.67
C LEU A 91 -3.18 13.54 -10.72
N ALA A 92 -3.46 13.05 -9.51
CA ALA A 92 -4.26 13.77 -8.52
C ALA A 92 -3.58 15.07 -8.06
N LEU A 93 -2.26 15.02 -7.83
CA LEU A 93 -1.45 16.20 -7.51
C LEU A 93 -1.44 17.22 -8.67
N GLY A 94 -1.29 16.75 -9.91
CA GLY A 94 -1.35 17.61 -11.09
C GLY A 94 -2.71 18.30 -11.25
N LYS A 95 -3.81 17.56 -11.02
CA LYS A 95 -5.18 18.11 -11.08
C LYS A 95 -5.38 19.25 -10.07
N TRP A 96 -4.82 19.12 -8.87
CA TRP A 96 -4.88 20.19 -7.87
C TRP A 96 -4.12 21.45 -8.31
N MET A 97 -2.91 21.31 -8.87
CA MET A 97 -2.12 22.45 -9.33
C MET A 97 -2.86 23.25 -10.41
N VAL A 98 -3.52 22.56 -11.34
CA VAL A 98 -4.37 23.20 -12.36
C VAL A 98 -5.55 23.92 -11.72
N GLN A 99 -6.20 23.31 -10.72
CA GLN A 99 -7.34 23.90 -10.04
C GLN A 99 -6.99 25.16 -9.23
N GLN A 100 -5.78 25.24 -8.67
CA GLN A 100 -5.29 26.45 -8.00
C GLN A 100 -5.02 27.58 -8.98
N GLY A 101 -4.36 27.29 -10.12
CA GLY A 101 -4.05 28.31 -11.14
C GLY A 101 -5.27 28.91 -11.84
N VAL A 102 -6.43 28.26 -11.77
CA VAL A 102 -7.71 28.79 -12.28
C VAL A 102 -8.43 29.67 -11.24
N ARG A 103 -8.06 29.58 -9.96
CA ARG A 103 -8.68 30.34 -8.86
C ARG A 103 -7.88 31.60 -8.45
N SER A 104 -6.68 31.78 -8.97
CA SER A 104 -5.83 32.98 -8.81
C SER A 104 -6.17 34.06 -9.83
#